data_AF-A0A8S1WDV6-F1
#
_entry.id   AF-A0A8S1WDV6-F1
#
_cell.length_a   1.000
_cell.length_b   1.000
_cell.length_c   1.000
_cell.angle_alpha   90.00
_cell.angle_beta   90.00
_cell.angle_gamma   90.00
#
_symmetry.space_group_name_H-M   'P 1'
#
loop_
_entity.id
_entity.type
_entity.pdbx_description
1 polymer ?
#
loop_
_entity_poly.entity_id
_entity_poly.type
_entity_poly.pdbx_seq_one_letter_code
_entity_poly.pdbx_strand_id
1 'polypeptide(L)'
;MGPPPNYIITRKLIRHFFRKYLPQQPITKGNEAEDLAQAVAKYGVDHPQTKIALDRFDTSEAESQKYRAKLEAMKIQQKVMSTLKTPFYHYHEKGRFRNDLFPKEWTIYHGVK
;
A
#
# COMPACT_ATOMS: atom_id res chain seq x y z
N MET A 1 7.77 -16.84 22.74
CA MET A 1 8.30 -16.50 21.40
C MET A 1 9.19 -15.27 21.54
N GLY A 2 10.41 -15.28 20.98
CA GLY A 2 11.29 -14.11 21.00
C GLY A 2 10.81 -13.01 20.05
N PRO A 3 11.24 -11.75 20.24
CA PRO A 3 10.94 -10.67 19.31
C PRO A 3 11.53 -10.95 17.92
N PRO A 4 10.87 -10.52 16.83
CA PRO A 4 11.37 -10.73 15.48
C PRO A 4 12.63 -9.87 15.21
N PRO A 5 13.52 -10.31 14.31
CA PRO A 5 14.71 -9.55 13.95
C PRO A 5 14.38 -8.29 13.14
N ASN A 6 15.22 -7.27 13.26
CA ASN A 6 15.03 -5.91 12.71
C ASN A 6 14.69 -5.90 11.21
N TYR A 7 15.35 -6.73 10.39
CA TYR A 7 15.10 -6.77 8.95
C TYR A 7 13.68 -7.22 8.56
N ILE A 8 12.98 -7.96 9.44
CA ILE A 8 11.57 -8.32 9.24
C ILE A 8 10.67 -7.14 9.60
N ILE A 9 11.01 -6.44 10.68
CA ILE A 9 10.26 -5.26 11.16
C ILE A 9 10.21 -4.21 10.05
N THR A 10 11.34 -3.85 9.44
CA THR A 10 11.38 -2.83 8.38
C THR A 10 10.50 -3.21 7.20
N ARG A 11 10.60 -4.45 6.71
CA ARG A 11 9.84 -4.94 5.54
C ARG A 11 8.33 -4.94 5.82
N LYS A 12 7.92 -5.26 7.06
CA LYS A 12 6.51 -5.21 7.47
C LYS A 12 6.00 -3.77 7.53
N LEU A 13 6.79 -2.85 8.09
CA LEU A 13 6.43 -1.43 8.20
C LEU A 13 6.32 -0.76 6.84
N ILE A 14 7.20 -1.08 5.88
CA ILE A 14 7.11 -0.54 4.51
C ILE A 14 5.76 -0.91 3.86
N ARG A 15 5.33 -2.16 3.97
CA ARG A 15 4.01 -2.59 3.44
C ARG A 15 2.87 -1.82 4.12
N HIS A 16 2.96 -1.67 5.44
CA HIS A 16 1.95 -0.95 6.20
C HIS A 16 1.90 0.54 5.83
N PHE A 17 3.06 1.17 5.66
CA PHE A 17 3.20 2.56 5.23
C PHE A 17 2.49 2.78 3.90
N PHE A 18 2.82 2.00 2.87
CA PHE A 18 2.19 2.15 1.55
C PHE A 18 0.70 1.87 1.58
N ARG A 19 0.24 0.88 2.36
CA ARG A 19 -1.20 0.63 2.53
C ARG A 19 -1.94 1.82 3.14
N LYS A 20 -1.33 2.53 4.10
CA LYS A 20 -1.93 3.68 4.78
C LYS A 20 -1.82 4.98 3.97
N TYR A 21 -0.72 5.12 3.22
CA TYR A 21 -0.36 6.40 2.59
C TYR A 21 -0.76 6.49 1.12
N LEU A 22 -0.85 5.37 0.40
CA LEU A 22 -1.29 5.41 -1.00
C LEU A 22 -2.78 5.75 -1.08
N PRO A 23 -3.17 6.75 -1.89
CA PRO A 23 -4.57 7.04 -2.14
C PRO A 23 -5.23 5.84 -2.83
N GLN A 24 -6.32 5.35 -2.27
CA GLN A 24 -7.09 4.22 -2.83
C GLN A 24 -8.16 4.68 -3.82
N GLN A 25 -8.39 5.99 -3.91
CA GLN A 25 -9.38 6.65 -4.74
C GLN A 25 -8.78 7.92 -5.33
N PRO A 26 -9.20 8.34 -6.53
CA PRO A 26 -8.75 9.59 -7.12
C PRO A 26 -9.30 10.79 -6.33
N ILE A 27 -8.53 11.88 -6.28
CA ILE A 27 -8.91 13.12 -5.54
C ILE A 27 -10.18 13.75 -6.12
N THR A 28 -10.46 13.51 -7.39
CA THR A 28 -11.65 14.01 -8.11
C THR A 28 -12.91 13.21 -7.81
N LYS A 29 -12.81 12.08 -7.10
CA LYS A 29 -13.98 11.27 -6.74
C LYS A 29 -14.85 12.06 -5.76
N GLY A 30 -16.09 12.32 -6.15
CA GLY A 30 -17.07 12.93 -5.27
C GLY A 30 -17.65 11.90 -4.30
N ASN A 31 -18.65 12.31 -3.52
CA ASN A 31 -19.41 11.39 -2.68
C ASN A 31 -20.57 10.74 -3.48
N GLU A 32 -20.29 10.18 -4.67
CA GLU A 32 -21.35 9.63 -5.54
C GLU A 32 -22.12 8.47 -4.86
N ALA A 33 -21.47 7.77 -3.92
CA ALA A 33 -22.10 6.74 -3.10
C ALA A 33 -23.16 7.33 -2.14
N GLU A 34 -22.88 8.50 -1.56
CA GLU A 34 -23.84 9.19 -0.69
C GLU A 34 -24.99 9.77 -1.52
N ASP A 35 -24.69 10.30 -2.71
CA ASP A 35 -25.71 10.80 -3.64
C ASP A 35 -26.68 9.68 -4.06
N LEU A 36 -26.15 8.49 -4.37
CA LEU A 36 -26.97 7.32 -4.67
C LEU A 36 -27.83 6.91 -3.46
N ALA A 37 -27.23 6.84 -2.25
CA ALA A 37 -27.97 6.50 -1.04
C ALA A 37 -29.09 7.51 -0.75
N GLN A 38 -28.84 8.81 -0.94
CA GLN A 38 -29.84 9.87 -0.78
C GLN A 38 -30.94 9.78 -1.85
N ALA A 39 -30.59 9.49 -3.11
CA ALA A 39 -31.55 9.35 -4.19
C ALA A 39 -32.50 8.15 -3.94
N VAL A 40 -31.94 7.00 -3.53
CA VAL A 40 -32.73 5.81 -3.15
C VAL A 40 -33.65 6.13 -1.98
N ALA A 41 -33.15 6.80 -0.93
CA ALA A 41 -33.95 7.13 0.24
C ALA A 41 -35.10 8.11 -0.06
N LYS A 42 -34.89 9.06 -0.97
CA LYS A 42 -35.87 10.11 -1.27
C LYS A 42 -36.89 9.72 -2.34
N TYR A 43 -36.46 9.03 -3.38
CA TYR A 43 -37.29 8.76 -4.57
C TYR A 43 -37.63 7.27 -4.76
N GLY A 44 -36.98 6.37 -4.01
CA GLY A 44 -37.11 4.93 -4.20
C GLY A 44 -36.17 4.39 -5.28
N VAL A 45 -36.11 3.06 -5.38
CA VAL A 45 -35.13 2.35 -6.22
C VAL A 45 -35.38 2.55 -7.72
N ASP A 46 -36.64 2.60 -8.15
CA ASP A 46 -37.04 2.57 -9.56
C ASP A 46 -37.32 3.96 -10.17
N HIS A 47 -36.93 5.03 -9.45
CA HIS A 47 -37.14 6.39 -9.94
C HIS A 47 -36.04 6.79 -10.94
N PRO A 48 -36.35 7.54 -12.02
CA PRO A 48 -35.36 7.95 -13.02
C PRO A 48 -34.18 8.72 -12.44
N GLN A 49 -34.38 9.49 -11.36
CA GLN A 49 -33.28 10.19 -10.68
C GLN A 49 -32.31 9.24 -9.96
N THR A 50 -32.84 8.15 -9.39
CA THR A 50 -32.02 7.09 -8.77
C THR A 50 -31.20 6.35 -9.81
N LYS A 51 -31.78 6.12 -11.00
CA LYS A 51 -31.06 5.52 -12.13
C LYS A 51 -29.89 6.39 -12.62
N ILE A 52 -30.09 7.71 -12.72
CA ILE A 52 -29.00 8.65 -13.07
C ILE A 52 -27.88 8.63 -12.02
N ALA A 53 -28.24 8.58 -10.73
CA ALA A 53 -27.26 8.48 -9.65
C ALA A 53 -26.49 7.15 -9.70
N LEU A 54 -27.18 6.05 -10.04
CA LEU A 54 -26.56 4.73 -10.21
C LEU A 54 -25.55 4.72 -11.35
N ASP A 55 -25.92 5.26 -12.52
CA ASP A 55 -25.00 5.35 -13.66
C ASP A 55 -23.72 6.13 -13.31
N ARG A 56 -23.86 7.24 -12.57
CA ARG A 56 -22.70 8.03 -12.09
C ARG A 56 -21.83 7.22 -11.12
N PHE A 57 -22.45 6.52 -10.17
CA PHE A 57 -21.74 5.66 -9.24
C PHE A 57 -20.94 4.57 -9.96
N ASP A 58 -21.55 3.90 -10.94
CA ASP A 58 -20.89 2.85 -11.72
C ASP A 58 -19.70 3.41 -12.52
N THR A 59 -19.85 4.57 -13.15
CA THR A 59 -18.74 5.22 -13.86
C THR A 59 -17.58 5.57 -12.92
N SER A 60 -17.89 6.07 -11.72
CA SER A 60 -16.88 6.46 -10.73
C SER A 60 -16.16 5.25 -10.13
N GLU A 61 -16.86 4.15 -9.89
CA GLU A 61 -16.25 2.88 -9.46
C GLU A 61 -15.34 2.31 -10.55
N ALA A 62 -15.76 2.35 -11.83
CA ALA A 62 -14.91 1.92 -12.94
C ALA A 62 -13.62 2.76 -13.05
N GLU A 63 -13.71 4.09 -12.86
CA GLU A 63 -12.53 4.97 -12.80
C GLU A 63 -11.64 4.68 -11.60
N SER A 64 -12.23 4.43 -10.43
CA SER A 64 -11.50 4.06 -9.20
C SER A 64 -10.72 2.75 -9.39
N GLN A 65 -11.30 1.76 -10.07
CA GLN A 65 -10.62 0.51 -10.40
C GLN A 65 -9.44 0.72 -11.34
N LYS A 66 -9.62 1.53 -12.41
CA LYS A 66 -8.52 1.91 -13.33
C LYS A 66 -7.39 2.62 -12.59
N TYR A 67 -7.73 3.51 -11.65
CA TYR A 67 -6.76 4.23 -10.83
C TYR A 67 -5.92 3.27 -9.96
N ARG A 68 -6.57 2.31 -9.28
CA ARG A 68 -5.88 1.28 -8.48
C ARG A 68 -4.96 0.42 -9.34
N ALA A 69 -5.43 -0.03 -10.50
CA ALA A 69 -4.61 -0.80 -11.44
C ALA A 69 -3.37 -0.01 -11.89
N LYS A 70 -3.51 1.30 -12.14
CA LYS A 70 -2.37 2.18 -12.47
C LYS A 70 -1.37 2.28 -11.32
N LEU A 71 -1.84 2.44 -10.07
CA LEU A 71 -0.97 2.49 -8.89
C LEU A 71 -0.20 1.18 -8.69
N GLU A 72 -0.86 0.03 -8.87
CA GLU A 72 -0.22 -1.28 -8.81
C GLU A 72 0.84 -1.43 -9.91
N ALA A 73 0.53 -1.00 -11.13
CA ALA A 73 1.46 -1.03 -12.26
C ALA A 73 2.73 -0.19 -12.03
N MET A 74 2.65 0.92 -11.28
CA MET A 74 3.82 1.73 -10.94
C MET A 74 4.83 0.99 -10.06
N LYS A 75 4.38 -0.07 -9.35
CA LYS A 75 5.22 -0.96 -8.52
C LYS A 75 6.07 -0.20 -7.49
N ILE A 76 5.56 0.92 -6.95
CA ILE A 76 6.29 1.84 -6.05
C ILE A 76 6.80 1.10 -4.82
N GLN A 77 5.93 0.31 -4.18
CA GLN A 77 6.29 -0.49 -3.02
C GLN A 77 7.43 -1.48 -3.34
N GLN A 78 7.38 -2.15 -4.50
CA GLN A 78 8.41 -3.11 -4.90
C GLN A 78 9.75 -2.41 -5.15
N LYS A 79 9.73 -1.25 -5.80
CA LYS A 79 10.93 -0.41 -6.00
C LYS A 79 11.56 -0.02 -4.67
N VAL A 80 10.79 0.50 -3.72
CA VAL A 80 11.31 0.85 -2.39
C VAL A 80 11.76 -0.36 -1.57
N MET A 81 11.08 -1.51 -1.70
CA MET A 81 11.52 -2.73 -1.03
C MET A 81 12.86 -3.24 -1.62
N SER A 82 13.10 -3.01 -2.91
CA SER A 82 14.29 -3.47 -3.62
C SER A 82 15.54 -2.62 -3.33
N THR A 83 15.38 -1.38 -2.85
CA THR A 83 16.52 -0.55 -2.42
C THR A 83 17.06 -0.97 -1.05
N LEU A 84 16.35 -1.84 -0.32
CA LEU A 84 16.85 -2.40 0.92
C LEU A 84 18.02 -3.35 0.65
N LYS A 85 19.11 -3.15 1.39
CA LYS A 85 20.26 -4.05 1.38
C LYS A 85 19.89 -5.44 1.91
N THR A 86 20.70 -6.42 1.52
CA THR A 86 20.63 -7.78 2.06
C THR A 86 20.75 -7.73 3.58
N PRO A 87 19.85 -8.40 4.32
CA PRO A 87 19.87 -8.32 5.77
C PRO A 87 21.04 -9.08 6.36
N PHE A 88 21.50 -8.61 7.52
CA PHE A 88 22.47 -9.34 8.32
C PHE A 88 21.77 -10.49 9.04
N TYR A 89 22.00 -11.71 8.54
CA TYR A 89 21.52 -12.90 9.21
C TYR A 89 22.51 -13.34 10.28
N HIS A 90 22.00 -13.74 11.45
CA HIS A 90 22.82 -14.13 12.59
C HIS A 90 23.86 -15.23 12.26
N TYR A 91 23.55 -16.15 11.34
CA TYR A 91 24.48 -17.22 10.93
C TYR A 91 25.66 -16.72 10.08
N HIS A 92 25.54 -15.56 9.42
CA HIS A 92 26.67 -14.91 8.73
C HIS A 92 27.62 -14.22 9.72
N GLU A 93 27.08 -13.69 10.82
CA GLU A 93 27.85 -13.01 11.87
C GLU A 93 28.48 -13.98 12.88
N LYS A 94 27.93 -15.19 13.00
CA LYS A 94 28.38 -16.19 13.96
C LYS A 94 29.77 -16.73 13.59
N GLY A 95 30.70 -16.67 14.54
CA GLY A 95 32.05 -17.24 14.44
C GLY A 95 33.12 -16.29 14.96
N ARG A 96 34.18 -16.83 15.59
CA ARG A 96 35.35 -16.04 15.97
C ARG A 96 36.27 -15.87 14.75
N PHE A 97 37.01 -14.75 14.67
CA PHE A 97 38.03 -14.47 13.64
C PHE A 97 37.53 -14.35 12.19
N ARG A 98 36.33 -13.79 11.95
CA ARG A 98 35.87 -13.41 10.61
C ARG A 98 36.14 -11.92 10.36
N ASN A 99 37.21 -11.61 9.62
CA ASN A 99 37.61 -10.24 9.29
C ASN A 99 37.07 -9.74 7.93
N ASP A 100 36.72 -10.64 7.00
CA ASP A 100 36.65 -10.25 5.57
C ASP A 100 35.25 -10.29 4.91
N LEU A 101 34.19 -10.66 5.63
CA LEU A 101 32.94 -11.04 4.94
C LEU A 101 31.94 -9.90 4.71
N PHE A 102 31.93 -8.81 5.50
CA PHE A 102 30.97 -7.71 5.32
C PHE A 102 31.50 -6.38 5.87
N PRO A 103 31.32 -5.24 5.17
CA PRO A 103 31.42 -3.94 5.82
C PRO A 103 30.36 -3.89 6.93
N LYS A 104 30.81 -3.86 8.19
CA LYS A 104 29.97 -3.91 9.41
C LYS A 104 29.14 -2.65 9.65
N GLU A 105 29.26 -1.66 8.77
CA GLU A 105 28.61 -0.38 8.97
C GLU A 105 27.16 -0.44 8.49
N TRP A 106 26.25 -0.39 9.47
CA TRP A 106 24.85 -0.14 9.21
C TRP A 106 24.70 1.19 8.45
N THR A 107 23.82 1.17 7.46
CA THR A 107 23.42 2.37 6.69
C THR A 107 21.90 2.45 6.63
N ILE A 108 21.35 3.60 6.24
CA ILE A 108 19.91 3.83 6.11
C ILE A 108 19.20 2.80 5.21
N TYR A 109 19.93 2.18 4.27
CA TYR A 109 19.40 1.17 3.35
C TYR A 109 19.19 -0.21 4.00
N HIS A 110 19.62 -0.42 5.25
CA HIS A 110 19.39 -1.67 5.97
C HIS A 110 18.07 -1.67 6.77
N GLY A 111 17.47 -0.50 6.99
CA GLY A 111 16.23 -0.37 7.75
C GLY A 111 16.47 -0.07 9.22
N VAL A 112 15.76 -0.75 10.13
CA VAL A 112 15.87 -0.49 11.58
C VAL A 112 17.28 -0.86 12.07
N LYS A 113 17.89 0.03 12.88
CA LYS A 113 19.20 -0.19 13.54
C LYS A 113 19.03 -1.15 14.71
#